data_AF-A0A9X1MHB8-F1
#
_entry.id   AF-A0A9X1MHB8-F1
#
_cell.length_a   1.000
_cell.length_b   1.000
_cell.length_c   1.000
_cell.angle_alpha   90.00
_cell.angle_beta   90.00
_cell.angle_gamma   90.00
#
_symmetry.space_group_name_H-M   'P 1'
#
loop_
_entity.id
_entity.type
_entity.pdbx_description
1 polymer ?
#
loop_
_entity_poly.entity_id
_entity_poly.type
_entity_poly.pdbx_seq_one_letter_code
_entity_poly.pdbx_strand_id
1 'polypeptide(L)'
;MSWKVDGVYYHDWAEYQQALRLRDQRLVRAHLDTLQRDFSRQQEAIRRTEQELRQANNNYQRQVQLNAQLAEQIAEQEGTLRVLGNAQQAMAREVEEEFSRVRDCLTSTQRDVAELDQFVQQEKEEVQRQFGELESDLVAGLAEARESQNQLEAELRKSIREVDDKLDAEIQSRIAKDQDQLAQANVFIEFIEEMFAGLQKQAHQIGETPALDRLQLDLASARRMVQEGAASAAYATAQAALSEAKTAQHAFTRKATEIQCLRQSTEARIARLRKAISDPLVSKYFAVEAAKVQRFLQDLDADLVRSFQRAATLEVDRSYFDRQLESIDAGVAKMVALTPMADSEYQTRDDHILEMIRELRQPSALGTLLSAPKDELADPNDPKSAKIVTLEFQSGRVQITFPLDRTEGFSMDGFGHSSDRECGQAFLPVQRFLQRFPMTRSACGAARRIPTVSGGYLQNRLNSIRRDLRHLQD
;
A
#
# COMPACT_ATOMS: atom_id res chain seq x y z
N MET A 1 -58.09 -199.24 -129.23
CA MET A 1 -58.37 -197.91 -128.63
C MET A 1 -57.06 -197.14 -128.53
N SER A 2 -57.11 -195.82 -128.52
CA SER A 2 -55.93 -194.93 -128.48
C SER A 2 -56.14 -193.80 -127.46
N TRP A 3 -55.14 -193.49 -126.64
CA TRP A 3 -55.19 -192.48 -125.56
C TRP A 3 -54.28 -191.29 -125.88
N LYS A 4 -54.51 -190.09 -125.29
CA LYS A 4 -53.73 -188.88 -125.58
C LYS A 4 -53.21 -188.21 -124.31
N VAL A 5 -51.92 -187.85 -124.26
CA VAL A 5 -51.28 -187.06 -123.19
C VAL A 5 -50.39 -186.00 -123.82
N ASP A 6 -50.54 -184.74 -123.40
CA ASP A 6 -49.77 -183.58 -123.87
C ASP A 6 -49.68 -183.45 -125.41
N GLY A 7 -50.79 -183.69 -126.10
CA GLY A 7 -50.86 -183.57 -127.56
C GLY A 7 -50.50 -184.84 -128.33
N VAL A 8 -49.83 -185.81 -127.69
CA VAL A 8 -49.33 -187.05 -128.33
C VAL A 8 -50.29 -188.21 -128.07
N TYR A 9 -50.56 -189.01 -129.11
CA TYR A 9 -51.41 -190.21 -129.01
C TYR A 9 -50.56 -191.45 -128.74
N TYR A 10 -50.91 -192.18 -127.69
CA TYR A 10 -50.32 -193.44 -127.28
C TYR A 10 -51.33 -194.56 -127.47
N HIS A 11 -50.90 -195.62 -128.15
CA HIS A 11 -51.74 -196.79 -128.45
C HIS A 11 -51.43 -197.96 -127.51
N ASP A 12 -50.34 -197.85 -126.75
CA ASP A 12 -49.99 -198.72 -125.64
C ASP A 12 -50.33 -198.03 -124.30
N TRP A 13 -51.02 -198.76 -123.43
CA TRP A 13 -51.37 -198.31 -122.10
C TRP A 13 -50.13 -198.03 -121.23
N ALA A 14 -49.04 -198.76 -121.44
CA ALA A 14 -47.79 -198.56 -120.72
C ALA A 14 -47.15 -197.20 -121.04
N GLU A 15 -47.15 -196.80 -122.31
CA GLU A 15 -46.60 -195.51 -122.75
C GLU A 15 -47.43 -194.32 -122.26
N TYR A 16 -48.76 -194.48 -122.24
CA TYR A 16 -49.69 -193.49 -121.68
C TYR A 16 -49.41 -193.22 -120.18
N GLN A 17 -49.23 -194.29 -119.38
CA GLN A 17 -48.91 -194.19 -117.95
C GLN A 17 -47.57 -193.48 -117.70
N GLN A 18 -46.58 -193.71 -118.54
CA GLN A 18 -45.25 -193.12 -118.39
C GLN A 18 -45.25 -191.61 -118.71
N ALA A 19 -46.00 -191.19 -119.74
CA ALA A 19 -46.17 -189.78 -120.10
C ALA A 19 -46.85 -188.97 -118.96
N LEU A 20 -47.87 -189.54 -118.32
CA LEU A 20 -48.57 -188.91 -117.19
C LEU A 20 -47.64 -188.67 -115.98
N ARG A 21 -46.81 -189.66 -115.63
CA ARG A 21 -45.84 -189.52 -114.53
C ARG A 21 -44.81 -188.41 -114.76
N LEU A 22 -44.34 -188.24 -116.00
CA LEU A 22 -43.37 -187.21 -116.33
C LEU A 22 -43.96 -185.81 -116.25
N ARG A 23 -45.24 -185.64 -116.59
CA ARG A 23 -45.95 -184.36 -116.45
C ARG A 23 -46.11 -183.98 -114.98
N ASP A 24 -46.53 -184.91 -114.13
CA ASP A 24 -46.73 -184.67 -112.69
C ASP A 24 -45.40 -184.32 -111.98
N GLN A 25 -44.29 -184.97 -112.35
CA GLN A 25 -42.98 -184.62 -111.81
C GLN A 25 -42.52 -183.19 -112.15
N ARG A 26 -42.86 -182.68 -113.34
CA ARG A 26 -42.50 -181.30 -113.71
C ARG A 26 -43.30 -180.27 -112.92
N LEU A 27 -44.59 -180.52 -112.69
CA LEU A 27 -45.45 -179.63 -111.90
C LEU A 27 -45.00 -179.55 -110.44
N VAL A 28 -44.59 -180.67 -109.83
CA VAL A 28 -44.11 -180.69 -108.44
C VAL A 28 -42.81 -179.89 -108.27
N ARG A 29 -41.87 -180.00 -109.22
CA ARG A 29 -40.63 -179.20 -109.16
C ARG A 29 -40.89 -177.70 -109.28
N ALA A 30 -41.78 -177.31 -110.19
CA ALA A 30 -42.13 -175.90 -110.37
C ALA A 30 -42.75 -175.27 -109.11
N HIS A 31 -43.54 -176.05 -108.34
CA HIS A 31 -44.12 -175.59 -107.07
C HIS A 31 -43.11 -175.49 -105.92
N LEU A 32 -42.13 -176.40 -105.86
CA LEU A 32 -41.07 -176.33 -104.85
C LEU A 32 -40.17 -175.10 -105.03
N ASP A 33 -39.83 -174.76 -106.28
CA ASP A 33 -38.99 -173.59 -106.57
C ASP A 33 -39.70 -172.26 -106.25
N THR A 34 -41.03 -172.19 -106.36
CA THR A 34 -41.80 -171.01 -105.96
C THR A 34 -41.83 -170.86 -104.44
N LEU A 35 -42.13 -171.93 -103.70
CA LEU A 35 -42.14 -171.92 -102.22
C LEU A 35 -40.79 -171.54 -101.62
N GLN A 36 -39.70 -172.01 -102.20
CA GLN A 36 -38.35 -171.74 -101.69
C GLN A 36 -37.97 -170.25 -101.83
N ARG A 37 -38.37 -169.59 -102.93
CA ARG A 37 -38.13 -168.14 -103.11
C ARG A 37 -38.96 -167.29 -102.14
N ASP A 38 -40.21 -167.67 -101.91
CA ASP A 38 -41.08 -166.93 -100.98
C ASP A 38 -40.59 -167.05 -99.54
N PHE A 39 -40.08 -168.22 -99.13
CA PHE A 39 -39.46 -168.41 -97.83
C PHE A 39 -38.23 -167.51 -97.64
N SER A 40 -37.33 -167.45 -98.62
CA SER A 40 -36.14 -166.57 -98.53
C SER A 40 -36.52 -165.09 -98.44
N ARG A 41 -37.54 -164.64 -99.19
CA ARG A 41 -38.04 -163.26 -99.12
C ARG A 41 -38.61 -162.91 -97.74
N GLN A 42 -39.39 -163.80 -97.13
CA GLN A 42 -39.93 -163.56 -95.79
C GLN A 42 -38.82 -163.52 -94.74
N GLN A 43 -37.81 -164.37 -94.85
CA GLN A 43 -36.69 -164.42 -93.91
C GLN A 43 -35.84 -163.13 -93.95
N GLU A 44 -35.63 -162.55 -95.14
CA GLU A 44 -34.96 -161.25 -95.28
C GLU A 44 -35.80 -160.10 -94.73
N ALA A 45 -37.12 -160.12 -94.94
CA ALA A 45 -38.02 -159.10 -94.39
C ALA A 45 -37.96 -159.07 -92.86
N ILE A 46 -38.00 -160.24 -92.21
CA ILE A 46 -37.89 -160.37 -90.75
C ILE A 46 -36.57 -159.79 -90.23
N ARG A 47 -35.44 -160.08 -90.89
CA ARG A 47 -34.13 -159.55 -90.47
C ARG A 47 -34.06 -158.02 -90.56
N ARG A 48 -34.70 -157.41 -91.57
CA ARG A 48 -34.75 -155.94 -91.69
C ARG A 48 -35.55 -155.31 -90.55
N THR A 49 -36.73 -155.85 -90.23
CA THR A 49 -37.55 -155.33 -89.12
C THR A 49 -36.86 -155.49 -87.76
N GLU A 50 -36.13 -156.58 -87.53
CA GLU A 50 -35.35 -156.75 -86.30
C GLU A 50 -34.22 -155.71 -86.15
N GLN A 51 -33.56 -155.33 -87.25
CA GLN A 51 -32.55 -154.26 -87.24
C GLN A 51 -33.15 -152.88 -86.96
N GLU A 52 -34.29 -152.56 -87.58
CA GLU A 52 -35.01 -151.30 -87.36
C GLU A 52 -35.47 -151.15 -85.91
N LEU A 53 -35.99 -152.22 -85.29
CA LEU A 53 -36.37 -152.23 -83.87
C LEU A 53 -35.19 -151.98 -82.94
N ARG A 54 -34.01 -152.54 -83.22
CA ARG A 54 -32.80 -152.28 -82.42
C ARG A 54 -32.35 -150.82 -82.53
N GLN A 55 -32.42 -150.22 -83.72
CA GLN A 55 -32.11 -148.80 -83.89
C GLN A 55 -33.10 -147.89 -83.14
N ALA A 56 -34.40 -148.19 -83.23
CA ALA A 56 -35.43 -147.44 -82.51
C ALA A 56 -35.22 -147.51 -80.97
N ASN A 57 -34.87 -148.68 -80.45
CA ASN A 57 -34.64 -148.86 -79.01
C ASN A 57 -33.41 -148.08 -78.51
N ASN A 58 -32.32 -148.07 -79.29
CA ASN A 58 -31.13 -147.26 -78.97
C ASN A 58 -31.43 -145.75 -78.98
N ASN A 59 -32.26 -145.27 -79.91
CA ASN A 59 -32.67 -143.87 -79.96
C ASN A 59 -33.54 -143.48 -78.75
N TYR A 60 -34.45 -144.35 -78.31
CA TYR A 60 -35.26 -144.14 -77.11
C TYR A 60 -34.37 -144.02 -75.85
N GLN A 61 -33.39 -144.92 -75.68
CA GLN A 61 -32.46 -144.86 -74.55
C GLN A 61 -31.67 -143.54 -74.50
N ARG A 62 -31.20 -143.03 -75.65
CA ARG A 62 -30.55 -141.70 -75.72
C ARG A 62 -31.48 -140.57 -75.31
N GLN A 63 -32.74 -140.62 -75.71
CA GLN A 63 -33.72 -139.58 -75.39
C GLN A 63 -34.04 -139.54 -73.89
N VAL A 64 -34.09 -140.71 -73.23
CA VAL A 64 -34.24 -140.81 -71.78
C VAL A 64 -33.04 -140.18 -71.05
N GLN A 65 -31.81 -140.42 -71.51
CA GLN A 65 -30.61 -139.81 -70.93
C GLN A 65 -30.58 -138.29 -71.08
N LEU A 66 -30.95 -137.76 -72.25
CA LEU A 66 -31.03 -136.32 -72.48
C LEU A 66 -32.11 -135.65 -71.61
N ASN A 67 -33.26 -136.28 -71.44
CA ASN A 67 -34.31 -135.76 -70.57
C ASN A 67 -33.88 -135.74 -69.10
N ALA A 68 -33.11 -136.73 -68.64
CA ALA A 68 -32.56 -136.73 -67.29
C ALA A 68 -31.56 -135.58 -67.07
N GLN A 69 -30.69 -135.32 -68.05
CA GLN A 69 -29.74 -134.19 -68.00
C GLN A 69 -30.45 -132.83 -68.01
N LEU A 70 -31.50 -132.66 -68.81
CA LEU A 70 -32.29 -131.42 -68.83
C LEU A 70 -33.02 -131.19 -67.50
N ALA A 71 -33.55 -132.25 -66.87
CA ALA A 71 -34.19 -132.13 -65.56
C ALA A 71 -33.20 -131.67 -64.47
N GLU A 72 -31.96 -132.16 -64.52
CA GLU A 72 -30.88 -131.73 -63.62
C GLU A 72 -30.51 -130.25 -63.83
N GLN A 73 -30.38 -129.81 -65.09
CA GLN A 73 -30.10 -128.40 -65.41
C GLN A 73 -31.23 -127.45 -64.99
N ILE A 74 -32.49 -127.87 -65.14
CA ILE A 74 -33.64 -127.08 -64.67
C ILE A 74 -33.59 -126.93 -63.14
N ALA A 75 -33.32 -128.01 -62.41
CA ALA A 75 -33.22 -127.97 -60.96
C ALA A 75 -32.07 -127.04 -60.47
N GLU A 76 -30.93 -127.04 -61.17
CA GLU A 76 -29.81 -126.14 -60.88
C GLU A 76 -30.15 -124.66 -61.13
N GLN A 77 -30.84 -124.36 -62.24
CA GLN A 77 -31.32 -123.00 -62.54
C GLN A 77 -32.36 -122.51 -61.54
N GLU A 78 -33.32 -123.36 -61.15
CA GLU A 78 -34.30 -123.04 -60.11
C GLU A 78 -33.64 -122.75 -58.76
N GLY A 79 -32.60 -123.52 -58.40
CA GLY A 79 -31.79 -123.27 -57.21
C GLY A 79 -31.13 -121.89 -57.23
N THR A 80 -30.53 -121.51 -58.37
CA THR A 80 -29.86 -120.22 -58.56
C THR A 80 -30.85 -119.05 -58.47
N LEU A 81 -32.03 -119.18 -59.08
CA LEU A 81 -33.08 -118.15 -59.02
C LEU A 81 -33.61 -117.94 -57.59
N ARG A 82 -33.73 -118.99 -56.78
CA ARG A 82 -34.12 -118.85 -55.37
C ARG A 82 -33.08 -118.08 -54.56
N VAL A 83 -31.78 -118.34 -54.77
CA VAL A 83 -30.70 -117.62 -54.08
C VAL A 83 -30.71 -116.13 -54.46
N LEU A 84 -30.85 -115.82 -55.75
CA LEU A 84 -30.96 -114.43 -56.22
C LEU A 84 -32.21 -113.72 -55.66
N GLY A 85 -33.35 -114.41 -55.63
CA GLY A 85 -34.59 -113.87 -55.04
C GLY A 85 -34.44 -113.54 -53.55
N ASN A 86 -33.77 -114.41 -52.78
CA ASN A 86 -33.49 -114.17 -51.37
C ASN A 86 -32.50 -113.01 -51.17
N ALA A 87 -31.46 -112.91 -52.00
CA ALA A 87 -30.50 -111.80 -51.94
C ALA A 87 -31.16 -110.45 -52.27
N GLN A 88 -32.04 -110.41 -53.27
CA GLN A 88 -32.78 -109.20 -53.63
C GLN A 88 -33.71 -108.74 -52.50
N GLN A 89 -34.41 -109.66 -51.83
CA GLN A 89 -35.24 -109.32 -50.67
C GLN A 89 -34.43 -108.83 -49.47
N ALA A 90 -33.26 -109.41 -49.22
CA ALA A 90 -32.38 -108.97 -48.14
C ALA A 90 -31.89 -107.52 -48.39
N MET A 91 -31.46 -107.23 -49.63
CA MET A 91 -31.01 -105.90 -50.03
C MET A 91 -32.13 -104.84 -49.93
N ALA A 92 -33.36 -105.21 -50.33
CA ALA A 92 -34.50 -104.30 -50.21
C ALA A 92 -34.82 -103.93 -48.74
N ARG A 93 -34.65 -104.87 -47.80
CA ARG A 93 -34.83 -104.59 -46.36
C ARG A 93 -33.75 -103.68 -45.81
N GLU A 94 -32.50 -103.91 -46.18
CA GLU A 94 -31.36 -103.09 -45.73
C GLU A 94 -31.50 -101.64 -46.21
N VAL A 95 -31.89 -101.44 -47.47
CA VAL A 95 -32.13 -100.11 -48.04
C VAL A 95 -33.29 -99.39 -47.33
N GLU A 96 -34.38 -100.09 -47.02
CA GLU A 96 -35.52 -99.50 -46.29
C GLU A 96 -35.12 -99.08 -44.87
N GLU A 97 -34.30 -99.88 -44.18
CA GLU A 97 -33.76 -99.52 -42.86
C GLU A 97 -32.85 -98.28 -42.91
N GLU A 98 -32.00 -98.16 -43.93
CA GLU A 98 -31.18 -96.96 -44.12
C GLU A 98 -32.02 -95.72 -44.40
N PHE A 99 -33.05 -95.83 -45.25
CA PHE A 99 -33.96 -94.71 -45.51
C PHE A 99 -34.73 -94.29 -44.26
N SER A 100 -35.13 -95.23 -43.40
CA SER A 100 -35.74 -94.90 -42.12
C SER A 100 -34.78 -94.11 -41.22
N ARG A 101 -33.52 -94.55 -41.10
CA ARG A 101 -32.50 -93.84 -40.30
C ARG A 101 -32.24 -92.42 -40.81
N VAL A 102 -32.16 -92.24 -42.13
CA VAL A 102 -31.98 -90.92 -42.74
C VAL A 102 -33.19 -90.02 -42.46
N ARG A 103 -34.41 -90.56 -42.53
CA ARG A 103 -35.64 -89.80 -42.24
C ARG A 103 -35.72 -89.38 -40.77
N ASP A 104 -35.37 -90.26 -39.84
CA ASP A 104 -35.35 -89.95 -38.40
C ASP A 104 -34.29 -88.89 -38.09
N CYS A 105 -33.10 -89.00 -38.70
CA CYS A 105 -32.04 -88.01 -38.58
C CYS A 105 -32.47 -86.63 -39.10
N LEU A 106 -33.07 -86.56 -40.29
CA LEU A 106 -33.60 -85.32 -40.86
C LEU A 106 -34.67 -84.67 -39.98
N THR A 107 -35.56 -85.49 -39.39
CA THR A 107 -36.60 -84.99 -38.49
C THR A 107 -36.01 -84.42 -37.21
N SER A 108 -34.97 -85.06 -36.66
CA SER A 108 -34.23 -84.54 -35.49
C SER A 108 -33.54 -83.21 -35.82
N THR A 109 -32.81 -83.13 -36.94
CA THR A 109 -32.11 -81.90 -37.32
C THR A 109 -33.07 -80.75 -37.60
N GLN A 110 -34.23 -81.02 -38.21
CA GLN A 110 -35.26 -79.99 -38.39
C GLN A 110 -35.79 -79.45 -37.06
N ARG A 111 -35.92 -80.31 -36.05
CA ARG A 111 -36.31 -79.89 -34.70
C ARG A 111 -35.24 -79.00 -34.06
N ASP A 112 -33.98 -79.41 -34.12
CA ASP A 112 -32.86 -78.65 -33.56
C ASP A 112 -32.75 -77.26 -34.21
N VAL A 113 -32.93 -77.18 -35.53
CA VAL A 113 -32.94 -75.90 -36.27
C VAL A 113 -34.09 -74.99 -35.82
N ALA A 114 -35.28 -75.55 -35.60
CA ALA A 114 -36.43 -74.76 -35.11
C ALA A 114 -36.22 -74.26 -33.67
N GLU A 115 -35.62 -75.08 -32.80
CA GLU A 115 -35.28 -74.69 -31.42
C GLU A 115 -34.21 -73.60 -31.39
N LEU A 116 -33.18 -73.71 -32.24
CA LEU A 116 -32.15 -72.69 -32.42
C LEU A 116 -32.73 -71.36 -32.92
N ASP A 117 -33.61 -71.39 -33.91
CA ASP A 117 -34.23 -70.17 -34.45
C ASP A 117 -35.09 -69.47 -33.39
N GLN A 118 -35.84 -70.24 -32.59
CA GLN A 118 -36.61 -69.70 -31.47
C GLN A 118 -35.70 -69.07 -30.40
N PHE A 119 -34.59 -69.71 -30.04
CA PHE A 119 -33.62 -69.17 -29.09
C PHE A 119 -33.01 -67.85 -29.59
N VAL A 120 -32.62 -67.78 -30.87
CA VAL A 120 -32.06 -66.57 -31.47
C VAL A 120 -33.06 -65.41 -31.50
N GLN A 121 -34.34 -65.67 -31.78
CA GLN A 121 -35.35 -64.61 -31.71
C GLN A 121 -35.55 -64.09 -30.29
N GLN A 122 -35.55 -64.99 -29.28
CA GLN A 122 -35.65 -64.58 -27.88
C GLN A 122 -34.45 -63.75 -27.41
N GLU A 123 -33.23 -64.16 -27.73
CA GLU A 123 -32.03 -63.36 -27.42
C GLU A 123 -32.07 -62.00 -28.13
N LYS A 124 -32.51 -61.96 -29.39
CA LYS A 124 -32.63 -60.70 -30.13
C LYS A 124 -33.62 -59.75 -29.48
N GLU A 125 -34.80 -60.23 -29.07
CA GLU A 125 -35.81 -59.41 -28.39
C GLU A 125 -35.29 -58.88 -27.04
N GLU A 126 -34.61 -59.73 -26.27
CA GLU A 126 -34.05 -59.35 -24.98
C GLU A 126 -32.93 -58.31 -25.13
N VAL A 127 -32.03 -58.49 -26.10
CA VAL A 127 -30.97 -57.52 -26.42
C VAL A 127 -31.59 -56.19 -26.88
N GLN A 128 -32.60 -56.20 -27.75
CA GLN A 128 -33.28 -54.99 -28.19
C GLN A 128 -33.94 -54.24 -27.02
N ARG A 129 -34.55 -54.96 -26.08
CA ARG A 129 -35.13 -54.39 -24.87
C ARG A 129 -34.06 -53.72 -23.99
N GLN A 130 -32.96 -54.42 -23.73
CA GLN A 130 -31.84 -53.90 -22.92
C GLN A 130 -31.19 -52.67 -23.57
N PHE A 131 -31.02 -52.65 -24.89
CA PHE A 131 -30.53 -51.47 -25.59
C PHE A 131 -31.50 -50.28 -25.49
N GLY A 132 -32.81 -50.53 -25.60
CA GLY A 132 -33.82 -49.47 -25.43
C GLY A 132 -33.85 -48.89 -24.01
N GLU A 133 -33.72 -49.73 -22.99
CA GLU A 133 -33.59 -49.30 -21.59
C GLU A 133 -32.32 -48.47 -21.37
N LEU A 134 -31.17 -48.94 -21.86
CA LEU A 134 -29.89 -48.23 -21.77
C LEU A 134 -29.93 -46.88 -22.50
N GLU A 135 -30.52 -46.82 -23.69
CA GLU A 135 -30.66 -45.58 -24.46
C GLU A 135 -31.52 -44.57 -23.70
N SER A 136 -32.64 -45.02 -23.13
CA SER A 136 -33.50 -44.18 -22.29
C SER A 136 -32.77 -43.65 -21.06
N ASP A 137 -32.03 -44.50 -20.35
CA ASP A 137 -31.26 -44.12 -19.16
C ASP A 137 -30.14 -43.13 -19.49
N LEU A 138 -29.44 -43.32 -20.62
CA LEU A 138 -28.41 -42.40 -21.09
C LEU A 138 -29.00 -41.04 -21.47
N VAL A 139 -30.15 -41.01 -22.14
CA VAL A 139 -30.84 -39.75 -22.48
C VAL A 139 -31.28 -39.01 -21.23
N ALA A 140 -31.86 -39.72 -20.26
CA ALA A 140 -32.27 -39.16 -18.98
C ALA A 140 -31.06 -38.63 -18.19
N GLY A 141 -29.99 -39.40 -18.08
CA GLY A 141 -28.75 -39.00 -17.39
C GLY A 141 -28.06 -37.80 -18.06
N LEU A 142 -28.05 -37.73 -19.39
CA LEU A 142 -27.54 -36.56 -20.12
C LEU A 142 -28.41 -35.32 -19.91
N ALA A 143 -29.73 -35.47 -19.80
CA ALA A 143 -30.63 -34.36 -19.50
C ALA A 143 -30.41 -33.83 -18.08
N GLU A 144 -30.32 -34.71 -17.09
CA GLU A 144 -30.05 -34.36 -15.68
C GLU A 144 -28.67 -33.71 -15.52
N ALA A 145 -27.65 -34.21 -16.21
CA ALA A 145 -26.32 -33.61 -16.21
C ALA A 145 -26.31 -32.20 -16.83
N ARG A 146 -27.06 -31.99 -17.93
CA ARG A 146 -27.23 -30.67 -18.55
C ARG A 146 -27.99 -29.71 -17.65
N GLU A 147 -29.05 -30.18 -16.99
CA GLU A 147 -29.80 -29.37 -16.04
C GLU A 147 -28.92 -28.96 -14.86
N SER A 148 -28.17 -29.89 -14.28
CA SER A 148 -27.20 -29.64 -13.21
C SER A 148 -26.12 -28.63 -13.64
N GLN A 149 -25.59 -28.77 -14.87
CA GLN A 149 -24.64 -27.81 -15.43
C GLN A 149 -25.25 -26.41 -15.55
N ASN A 150 -26.47 -26.30 -16.07
CA ASN A 150 -27.14 -25.01 -16.23
C ASN A 150 -27.44 -24.34 -14.88
N GLN A 151 -27.82 -25.12 -13.87
CA GLN A 151 -28.02 -24.64 -12.50
C GLN A 151 -26.71 -24.13 -11.90
N LEU A 152 -25.62 -24.91 -11.99
CA LEU A 152 -24.29 -24.51 -11.55
C LEU A 152 -23.78 -23.25 -12.28
N GLU A 153 -23.97 -23.14 -13.59
CA GLU A 153 -23.61 -21.94 -14.34
C GLU A 153 -24.41 -20.71 -13.90
N ALA A 154 -25.70 -20.87 -13.59
CA ALA A 154 -26.54 -19.79 -13.09
C ALA A 154 -26.10 -19.33 -11.68
N GLU A 155 -25.80 -20.29 -10.79
CA GLU A 155 -25.27 -20.02 -9.45
C GLU A 155 -23.90 -19.33 -9.52
N LEU A 156 -23.01 -19.80 -10.39
CA LEU A 156 -21.69 -19.20 -10.58
C LEU A 156 -21.81 -17.77 -11.10
N ARG A 157 -22.66 -17.52 -12.11
CA ARG A 157 -22.92 -16.16 -12.62
C ARG A 157 -23.50 -15.24 -11.56
N LYS A 158 -24.39 -15.75 -10.70
CA LYS A 158 -24.94 -15.00 -9.57
C LYS A 158 -23.85 -14.67 -8.56
N SER A 159 -23.02 -15.63 -8.18
CA SER A 159 -21.91 -15.44 -7.24
C SER A 159 -20.88 -14.44 -7.77
N ILE A 160 -20.54 -14.48 -9.06
CA ILE A 160 -19.64 -13.51 -9.70
C ILE A 160 -20.21 -12.09 -9.58
N ARG A 161 -21.50 -11.88 -9.89
CA ARG A 161 -22.13 -10.56 -9.74
C ARG A 161 -22.13 -10.07 -8.29
N GLU A 162 -22.42 -10.96 -7.33
CA GLU A 162 -22.38 -10.60 -5.91
C GLU A 162 -20.97 -10.20 -5.44
N VAL A 163 -19.92 -10.81 -6.00
CA VAL A 163 -18.52 -10.43 -5.73
C VAL A 163 -18.17 -9.11 -6.40
N ASP A 164 -18.57 -8.91 -7.66
CA ASP A 164 -18.35 -7.65 -8.38
C ASP A 164 -19.05 -6.48 -7.69
N ASP A 165 -20.33 -6.64 -7.30
CA ASP A 165 -21.09 -5.62 -6.57
C ASP A 165 -20.43 -5.27 -5.22
N LYS A 166 -19.86 -6.27 -4.52
CA LYS A 166 -19.12 -6.05 -3.27
C LYS A 166 -17.79 -5.34 -3.51
N LEU A 167 -17.06 -5.72 -4.56
CA LEU A 167 -15.81 -5.07 -4.94
C LEU A 167 -16.06 -3.61 -5.33
N ASP A 168 -17.08 -3.34 -6.14
CA ASP A 168 -17.46 -1.98 -6.52
C ASP A 168 -17.86 -1.16 -5.29
N ALA A 169 -18.66 -1.73 -4.38
CA ALA A 169 -19.01 -1.06 -3.12
C ALA A 169 -17.78 -0.78 -2.24
N GLU A 170 -16.83 -1.72 -2.16
CA GLU A 170 -15.58 -1.54 -1.42
C GLU A 170 -14.66 -0.50 -2.07
N ILE A 171 -14.54 -0.49 -3.41
CA ILE A 171 -13.81 0.52 -4.17
C ILE A 171 -14.42 1.90 -3.94
N GLN A 172 -15.74 2.05 -4.06
CA GLN A 172 -16.43 3.32 -3.79
C GLN A 172 -16.26 3.76 -2.34
N SER A 173 -16.33 2.83 -1.39
CA SER A 173 -16.08 3.12 0.04
C SER A 173 -14.64 3.59 0.29
N ARG A 174 -13.65 2.95 -0.35
CA ARG A 174 -12.24 3.36 -0.27
C ARG A 174 -12.00 4.73 -0.92
N ILE A 175 -12.55 4.97 -2.11
CA ILE A 175 -12.47 6.29 -2.78
C ILE A 175 -13.10 7.37 -1.90
N ALA A 176 -14.29 7.13 -1.35
CA ALA A 176 -14.95 8.08 -0.46
C ALA A 176 -14.12 8.36 0.80
N LYS A 177 -13.53 7.32 1.39
CA LYS A 177 -12.65 7.45 2.56
C LYS A 177 -11.37 8.23 2.23
N ASP A 178 -10.76 7.99 1.08
CA ASP A 178 -9.56 8.70 0.64
C ASP A 178 -9.88 10.17 0.32
N GLN A 179 -11.04 10.44 -0.31
CA GLN A 179 -11.54 11.80 -0.53
C GLN A 179 -11.83 12.53 0.79
N ASP A 180 -12.45 11.88 1.76
CA ASP A 180 -12.67 12.42 3.10
C ASP A 180 -11.34 12.73 3.80
N GLN A 181 -10.34 11.84 3.70
CA GLN A 181 -9.01 12.07 4.26
C GLN A 181 -8.29 13.24 3.58
N LEU A 182 -8.41 13.38 2.25
CA LEU A 182 -7.87 14.53 1.51
C LEU A 182 -8.59 15.83 1.91
N ALA A 183 -9.91 15.79 2.11
CA ALA A 183 -10.69 16.95 2.58
C ALA A 183 -10.26 17.35 4.01
N GLN A 184 -10.08 16.39 4.91
CA GLN A 184 -9.58 16.63 6.26
C GLN A 184 -8.16 17.22 6.25
N ALA A 185 -7.26 16.68 5.41
CA ALA A 185 -5.91 17.21 5.25
C ALA A 185 -5.91 18.65 4.72
N ASN A 186 -6.79 18.98 3.75
CA ASN A 186 -6.95 20.34 3.25
C ASN A 186 -7.39 21.31 4.35
N VAL A 187 -8.45 20.99 5.08
CA VAL A 187 -8.94 21.84 6.19
C VAL A 187 -7.86 22.02 7.25
N PHE A 188 -7.09 20.97 7.53
CA PHE A 188 -6.01 21.03 8.51
C PHE A 188 -4.84 21.92 8.04
N ILE A 189 -4.46 21.83 6.76
CA ILE A 189 -3.44 22.70 6.15
C ILE A 189 -3.90 24.15 6.17
N GLU A 190 -5.16 24.43 5.79
CA GLU A 190 -5.72 25.80 5.81
C GLU A 190 -5.70 26.41 7.21
N PHE A 191 -6.04 25.63 8.23
CA PHE A 191 -5.92 26.06 9.63
C PHE A 191 -4.48 26.46 10.00
N ILE A 192 -3.49 25.68 9.55
CA ILE A 192 -2.07 25.99 9.83
C ILE A 192 -1.61 27.20 9.01
N GLU A 193 -2.05 27.35 7.77
CA GLU A 193 -1.79 28.53 6.93
C GLU A 193 -2.34 29.81 7.57
N GLU A 194 -3.54 29.78 8.14
CA GLU A 194 -4.14 30.92 8.86
C GLU A 194 -3.31 31.28 10.10
N MET A 195 -2.92 30.26 10.89
CA MET A 195 -2.02 30.46 12.03
C MET A 195 -0.66 31.00 11.61
N PHE A 196 -0.08 30.49 10.52
CA PHE A 196 1.19 30.95 9.95
C PHE A 196 1.09 32.42 9.50
N ALA A 197 0.01 32.82 8.84
CA ALA A 197 -0.22 34.23 8.47
C ALA A 197 -0.28 35.16 9.70
N GLY A 198 -0.85 34.67 10.81
CA GLY A 198 -0.81 35.36 12.10
C GLY A 198 0.61 35.51 12.65
N LEU A 199 1.40 34.42 12.61
CA LEU A 199 2.79 34.41 13.05
C LEU A 199 3.70 35.28 12.18
N GLN A 200 3.47 35.32 10.87
CA GLN A 200 4.26 36.11 9.93
C GLN A 200 4.18 37.61 10.24
N LYS A 201 2.97 38.10 10.60
CA LYS A 201 2.79 39.49 11.07
C LYS A 201 3.56 39.78 12.36
N GLN A 202 3.61 38.83 13.28
CA GLN A 202 4.35 38.97 14.56
C GLN A 202 5.86 38.87 14.36
N ALA A 203 6.32 37.98 13.50
CA ALA A 203 7.74 37.77 13.24
C ALA A 203 8.41 38.97 12.57
N HIS A 204 7.70 39.71 11.71
CA HIS A 204 8.22 40.97 11.15
C HIS A 204 8.50 42.01 12.25
N GLN A 205 7.74 41.97 13.35
CA GLN A 205 7.97 42.84 14.51
C GLN A 205 9.13 42.33 15.38
N ILE A 206 9.34 41.01 15.42
CA ILE A 206 10.27 40.34 16.34
C ILE A 206 11.65 40.03 15.71
N GLY A 207 11.75 40.05 14.37
CA GLY A 207 12.99 39.85 13.61
C GLY A 207 13.47 38.40 13.48
N GLU A 208 12.61 37.39 13.70
CA GLU A 208 12.97 35.97 13.49
C GLU A 208 12.31 35.41 12.23
N THR A 209 12.97 35.59 11.09
CA THR A 209 12.55 35.08 9.77
C THR A 209 12.92 33.61 9.49
N PRO A 210 14.05 33.03 9.95
CA PRO A 210 14.48 31.70 9.50
C PRO A 210 13.52 30.56 9.88
N ALA A 211 12.87 30.66 11.04
CA ALA A 211 11.92 29.66 11.50
C ALA A 211 10.62 29.68 10.66
N LEU A 212 10.24 30.84 10.13
CA LEU A 212 9.08 30.96 9.26
C LEU A 212 9.34 30.49 7.84
N ASP A 213 10.54 30.71 7.31
CA ASP A 213 10.91 30.25 5.96
C ASP A 213 10.81 28.72 5.86
N ARG A 214 11.26 28.00 6.90
CA ARG A 214 11.13 26.54 7.00
C ARG A 214 9.67 26.10 7.03
N LEU A 215 8.86 26.77 7.85
CA LEU A 215 7.43 26.46 8.00
C LEU A 215 6.65 26.69 6.71
N GLN A 216 7.01 27.74 5.97
CA GLN A 216 6.44 28.01 4.65
C GLN A 216 6.77 26.89 3.65
N LEU A 217 8.00 26.36 3.70
CA LEU A 217 8.43 25.26 2.84
C LEU A 217 7.70 23.95 3.18
N ASP A 218 7.52 23.67 4.47
CA ASP A 218 6.80 22.47 4.93
C ASP A 218 5.30 22.54 4.60
N LEU A 219 4.67 23.71 4.70
CA LEU A 219 3.29 23.94 4.25
C LEU A 219 3.14 23.78 2.74
N ALA A 220 4.07 24.33 1.96
CA ALA A 220 4.07 24.16 0.50
C ALA A 220 4.26 22.68 0.10
N SER A 221 5.09 21.95 0.84
CA SER A 221 5.27 20.50 0.67
C SER A 221 3.98 19.73 0.98
N ALA A 222 3.32 20.04 2.11
CA ALA A 222 2.04 19.42 2.48
C ALA A 222 0.95 19.68 1.42
N ARG A 223 0.86 20.92 0.90
CA ARG A 223 -0.04 21.26 -0.23
C ARG A 223 0.22 20.41 -1.47
N ARG A 224 1.49 20.23 -1.84
CA ARG A 224 1.86 19.39 -2.99
C ARG A 224 1.45 17.93 -2.78
N MET A 225 1.66 17.38 -1.58
CA MET A 225 1.25 16.01 -1.26
C MET A 225 -0.27 15.81 -1.35
N VAL A 226 -1.08 16.81 -0.98
CA VAL A 226 -2.54 16.74 -1.18
C VAL A 226 -2.90 16.75 -2.67
N GLN A 227 -2.23 17.57 -3.48
CA GLN A 227 -2.43 17.59 -4.94
C GLN A 227 -2.06 16.26 -5.61
N GLU A 228 -1.09 15.55 -5.06
CA GLU A 228 -0.65 14.22 -5.50
C GLU A 228 -1.53 13.08 -4.94
N GLY A 229 -2.53 13.37 -4.10
CA GLY A 229 -3.44 12.37 -3.51
C GLY A 229 -2.87 11.64 -2.28
N ALA A 230 -1.73 12.06 -1.74
CA ALA A 230 -1.07 11.42 -0.61
C ALA A 230 -1.56 11.98 0.74
N ALA A 231 -2.84 11.72 1.09
CA ALA A 231 -3.50 12.30 2.27
C ALA A 231 -2.76 12.08 3.59
N SER A 232 -2.30 10.85 3.86
CA SER A 232 -1.61 10.52 5.11
C SER A 232 -0.25 11.23 5.24
N ALA A 233 0.53 11.31 4.15
CA ALA A 233 1.80 12.01 4.14
C ALA A 233 1.63 13.53 4.27
N ALA A 234 0.62 14.08 3.59
CA ALA A 234 0.25 15.48 3.72
C ALA A 234 -0.12 15.83 5.17
N TYR A 235 -0.94 15.01 5.81
CA TYR A 235 -1.35 15.21 7.21
C TYR A 235 -0.14 15.14 8.17
N ALA A 236 0.76 14.17 8.00
CA ALA A 236 1.95 14.05 8.83
C ALA A 236 2.88 15.28 8.70
N THR A 237 3.08 15.75 7.47
CA THR A 237 3.89 16.96 7.18
C THR A 237 3.23 18.21 7.76
N ALA A 238 1.91 18.36 7.60
CA ALA A 238 1.14 19.45 8.20
C ALA A 238 1.21 19.40 9.74
N GLN A 239 1.15 18.21 10.36
CA GLN A 239 1.25 18.07 11.81
C GLN A 239 2.65 18.46 12.33
N ALA A 240 3.71 18.13 11.58
CA ALA A 240 5.06 18.62 11.87
C ALA A 240 5.11 20.15 11.80
N ALA A 241 4.58 20.75 10.73
CA ALA A 241 4.51 22.21 10.56
C ALA A 241 3.69 22.90 11.68
N LEU A 242 2.58 22.30 12.14
CA LEU A 242 1.81 22.79 13.29
C LEU A 242 2.66 22.78 14.58
N SER A 243 3.45 21.73 14.80
CA SER A 243 4.32 21.64 15.97
C SER A 243 5.39 22.73 15.95
N GLU A 244 6.03 22.94 14.79
CA GLU A 244 7.01 24.02 14.59
C GLU A 244 6.35 25.40 14.75
N ALA A 245 5.13 25.57 14.28
CA ALA A 245 4.38 26.83 14.37
C ALA A 245 4.05 27.16 15.82
N LYS A 246 3.62 26.17 16.62
CA LYS A 246 3.40 26.35 18.06
C LYS A 246 4.70 26.68 18.78
N THR A 247 5.80 26.02 18.45
CA THR A 247 7.11 26.35 19.02
C THR A 247 7.52 27.79 18.68
N ALA A 248 7.34 28.21 17.43
CA ALA A 248 7.58 29.58 16.99
C ALA A 248 6.66 30.58 17.71
N GLN A 249 5.37 30.28 17.84
CA GLN A 249 4.40 31.10 18.58
C GLN A 249 4.81 31.29 20.04
N HIS A 250 5.24 30.23 20.71
CA HIS A 250 5.73 30.31 22.09
C HIS A 250 7.02 31.13 22.19
N ALA A 251 7.94 30.96 21.25
CA ALA A 251 9.17 31.76 21.18
C ALA A 251 8.85 33.25 20.97
N PHE A 252 7.95 33.59 20.03
CA PHE A 252 7.50 34.95 19.79
C PHE A 252 6.81 35.55 21.00
N THR A 253 5.89 34.82 21.63
CA THR A 253 5.18 35.29 22.83
C THR A 253 6.17 35.56 23.96
N ARG A 254 7.11 34.64 24.20
CA ARG A 254 8.16 34.81 25.21
C ARG A 254 9.02 36.04 24.92
N LYS A 255 9.48 36.22 23.69
CA LYS A 255 10.29 37.38 23.29
C LYS A 255 9.51 38.69 23.40
N ALA A 256 8.25 38.71 22.98
CA ALA A 256 7.37 39.87 23.16
C ALA A 256 7.18 40.23 24.65
N THR A 257 6.99 39.23 25.52
CA THR A 257 6.88 39.48 26.97
C THR A 257 8.20 39.97 27.58
N GLU A 258 9.34 39.45 27.12
CA GLU A 258 10.66 39.92 27.57
C GLU A 258 10.90 41.37 27.18
N ILE A 259 10.56 41.73 25.93
CA ILE A 259 10.58 43.09 25.40
C ILE A 259 9.71 44.02 26.24
N GLN A 260 8.48 43.62 26.53
CA GLN A 260 7.55 44.41 27.32
C GLN A 260 8.03 44.59 28.77
N CYS A 261 8.55 43.53 29.40
CA CYS A 261 9.13 43.61 30.75
C CYS A 261 10.34 44.55 30.80
N LEU A 262 11.24 44.46 29.81
CA LEU A 262 12.40 45.35 29.71
C LEU A 262 11.96 46.80 29.55
N ARG A 263 11.05 47.07 28.61
CA ARG A 263 10.46 48.39 28.40
C ARG A 263 9.88 48.96 29.69
N GLN A 264 9.04 48.21 30.40
CA GLN A 264 8.42 48.64 31.65
C GLN A 264 9.46 48.90 32.76
N SER A 265 10.49 48.05 32.87
CA SER A 265 11.59 48.22 33.82
C SER A 265 12.36 49.52 33.55
N THR A 266 12.70 49.78 32.28
CA THR A 266 13.43 50.96 31.84
C THR A 266 12.59 52.24 32.02
N GLU A 267 11.30 52.24 31.62
CA GLU A 267 10.36 53.34 31.85
C GLU A 267 10.20 53.63 33.36
N ALA A 268 10.08 52.60 34.20
CA ALA A 268 10.00 52.76 35.65
C ALA A 268 11.28 53.33 36.25
N ARG A 269 12.46 53.00 35.68
CA ARG A 269 13.76 53.56 36.09
C ARG A 269 13.86 55.03 35.69
N ILE A 270 13.49 55.39 34.46
CA ILE A 270 13.42 56.79 33.99
C ILE A 270 12.45 57.60 34.87
N ALA A 271 11.26 57.08 35.18
CA ALA A 271 10.28 57.74 36.03
C ALA A 271 10.81 57.97 37.46
N ARG A 272 11.50 56.99 38.05
CA ARG A 272 12.16 57.13 39.36
C ARG A 272 13.22 58.23 39.34
N LEU A 273 14.06 58.25 38.32
CA LEU A 273 15.08 59.29 38.12
C LEU A 273 14.47 60.68 37.95
N ARG A 274 13.43 60.83 37.12
CA ARG A 274 12.68 62.09 36.96
C ARG A 274 12.12 62.58 38.28
N LYS A 275 11.55 61.69 39.10
CA LYS A 275 11.03 62.03 40.43
C LYS A 275 12.14 62.51 41.36
N ALA A 276 13.30 61.85 41.35
CA ALA A 276 14.44 62.21 42.20
C ALA A 276 15.04 63.58 41.85
N ILE A 277 15.17 63.92 40.58
CA ILE A 277 15.69 65.25 40.16
C ILE A 277 14.67 66.38 40.33
N SER A 278 13.37 66.05 40.34
CA SER A 278 12.28 67.00 40.59
C SER A 278 12.12 67.35 42.08
N ASP A 279 12.94 66.78 42.96
CA ASP A 279 12.99 67.18 44.36
C ASP A 279 13.30 68.69 44.45
N PRO A 280 12.52 69.49 45.22
CA PRO A 280 12.71 70.93 45.33
C PRO A 280 14.12 71.34 45.75
N LEU A 281 14.78 70.57 46.62
CA LEU A 281 16.11 70.87 47.10
C LEU A 281 17.17 70.53 46.04
N VAL A 282 16.99 69.43 45.30
CA VAL A 282 17.86 69.10 44.16
C VAL A 282 17.75 70.17 43.08
N SER A 283 16.52 70.60 42.76
CA SER A 283 16.26 71.67 41.80
C SER A 283 16.86 73.01 42.24
N LYS A 284 16.88 73.30 43.54
CA LYS A 284 17.49 74.51 44.10
C LYS A 284 19.02 74.50 43.98
N TYR A 285 19.68 73.41 44.36
CA TYR A 285 21.14 73.37 44.48
C TYR A 285 21.87 72.79 43.26
N PHE A 286 21.16 72.07 42.40
CA PHE A 286 21.71 71.39 41.23
C PHE A 286 20.90 71.71 39.98
N ALA A 287 20.35 72.93 39.86
CA ALA A 287 19.48 73.34 38.74
C ALA A 287 20.07 73.01 37.35
N VAL A 288 21.36 73.30 37.14
CA VAL A 288 22.04 73.07 35.86
C VAL A 288 22.23 71.58 35.60
N GLU A 289 22.70 70.82 36.60
CA GLU A 289 22.89 69.37 36.48
C GLU A 289 21.55 68.63 36.33
N ALA A 290 20.53 69.00 37.09
CA ALA A 290 19.18 68.47 37.00
C ALA A 290 18.56 68.72 35.62
N ALA A 291 18.71 69.93 35.06
CA ALA A 291 18.23 70.24 33.72
C ALA A 291 18.92 69.41 32.62
N LYS A 292 20.22 69.13 32.77
CA LYS A 292 20.96 68.25 31.85
C LYS A 292 20.45 66.81 31.92
N VAL A 293 20.32 66.26 33.13
CA VAL A 293 19.77 64.92 33.34
C VAL A 293 18.35 64.83 32.78
N GLN A 294 17.52 65.86 32.98
CA GLN A 294 16.14 65.86 32.50
C GLN A 294 16.05 65.83 30.97
N ARG A 295 16.88 66.60 30.26
CA ARG A 295 16.95 66.54 28.79
C ARG A 295 17.39 65.16 28.31
N PHE A 296 18.45 64.62 28.89
CA PHE A 296 18.94 63.29 28.51
C PHE A 296 17.89 62.20 28.77
N LEU A 297 17.17 62.26 29.90
CA LEU A 297 16.05 61.35 30.18
C LEU A 297 14.85 61.54 29.24
N GLN A 298 14.70 62.69 28.57
CA GLN A 298 13.68 62.88 27.53
C GLN A 298 14.12 62.26 26.21
N ASP A 299 15.38 62.49 25.82
CA ASP A 299 15.96 61.90 24.62
C ASP A 299 15.97 60.37 24.70
N LEU A 300 16.38 59.83 25.85
CA LEU A 300 16.43 58.39 26.10
C LEU A 300 15.04 57.75 26.09
N ASP A 301 14.00 58.45 26.56
CA ASP A 301 12.59 58.01 26.49
C ASP A 301 12.07 58.00 25.03
N ALA A 302 12.45 58.99 24.23
CA ALA A 302 12.10 59.06 22.81
C ALA A 302 12.82 57.99 21.97
N ASP A 303 14.06 57.66 22.31
CA ASP A 303 14.83 56.60 21.66
C ASP A 303 14.36 55.21 22.09
N LEU A 304 13.94 55.05 23.34
CA LEU A 304 13.34 53.82 23.87
C LEU A 304 12.08 53.43 23.08
N VAL A 305 11.21 54.38 22.76
CA VAL A 305 10.02 54.09 21.92
C VAL A 305 10.42 53.59 20.53
N ARG A 306 11.50 54.10 19.94
CA ARG A 306 11.97 53.71 18.59
C ARG A 306 12.74 52.39 18.58
N SER A 307 13.57 52.13 19.59
CA SER A 307 14.38 50.91 19.69
C SER A 307 13.53 49.68 20.05
N PHE A 308 12.59 49.82 20.99
CA PHE A 308 11.70 48.72 21.38
C PHE A 308 10.64 48.38 20.32
N GLN A 309 10.46 49.20 19.28
CA GLN A 309 9.72 48.82 18.07
C GLN A 309 10.50 47.85 17.17
N ARG A 310 11.80 47.67 17.39
CA ARG A 310 12.70 46.80 16.61
C ARG A 310 13.32 45.75 17.52
N ALA A 311 12.57 44.69 17.79
CA ALA A 311 12.99 43.57 18.63
C ALA A 311 14.33 42.91 18.26
N ALA A 312 14.75 43.02 16.99
CA ALA A 312 15.98 42.42 16.50
C ALA A 312 17.26 43.02 17.14
N THR A 313 17.20 44.26 17.67
CA THR A 313 18.37 44.93 18.27
C THR A 313 18.36 44.92 19.79
N LEU A 314 17.42 44.19 20.42
CA LEU A 314 17.12 44.32 21.84
C LEU A 314 18.30 44.03 22.77
N GLU A 315 19.13 43.04 22.47
CA GLU A 315 20.26 42.67 23.34
C GLU A 315 21.34 43.75 23.34
N VAL A 316 21.61 44.32 22.17
CA VAL A 316 22.58 45.41 21.99
C VAL A 316 22.04 46.66 22.68
N ASP A 317 20.78 47.00 22.40
CA ASP A 317 20.11 48.20 22.92
C ASP A 317 19.94 48.13 24.45
N ARG A 318 19.61 46.96 25.01
CA ARG A 318 19.51 46.75 26.47
C ARG A 318 20.83 47.08 27.15
N SER A 319 21.93 46.54 26.65
CA SER A 319 23.25 46.79 27.27
C SER A 319 23.65 48.27 27.21
N TYR A 320 23.24 48.97 26.15
CA TYR A 320 23.45 50.40 26.00
C TYR A 320 22.59 51.20 26.99
N PHE A 321 21.28 50.94 27.06
CA PHE A 321 20.38 51.63 27.98
C PHE A 321 20.71 51.37 29.45
N ASP A 322 21.04 50.13 29.82
CA ASP A 322 21.38 49.78 31.21
C ASP A 322 22.64 50.52 31.68
N ARG A 323 23.70 50.59 30.86
CA ARG A 323 24.92 51.35 31.19
C ARG A 323 24.66 52.85 31.33
N GLN A 324 23.90 53.42 30.41
CA GLN A 324 23.55 54.85 30.46
C GLN A 324 22.74 55.18 31.72
N LEU A 325 21.73 54.37 32.03
CA LEU A 325 20.89 54.56 33.21
C LEU A 325 21.65 54.30 34.52
N GLU A 326 22.60 53.36 34.57
CA GLU A 326 23.47 53.17 35.74
C GLU A 326 24.34 54.40 36.03
N SER A 327 24.91 55.02 35.00
CA SER A 327 25.71 56.25 35.16
C SER A 327 24.85 57.41 35.70
N ILE A 328 23.61 57.54 35.20
CA ILE A 328 22.69 58.58 35.64
C ILE A 328 22.20 58.31 37.07
N ASP A 329 21.85 57.06 37.40
CA ASP A 329 21.48 56.66 38.77
C ASP A 329 22.58 57.04 39.76
N ALA A 330 23.84 56.76 39.44
CA ALA A 330 24.97 57.12 40.29
C ALA A 330 25.09 58.65 40.47
N GLY A 331 24.95 59.42 39.39
CA GLY A 331 25.00 60.89 39.43
C GLY A 331 23.83 61.50 40.23
N VAL A 332 22.60 61.03 39.99
CA VAL A 332 21.40 61.51 40.69
C VAL A 332 21.42 61.11 42.17
N ALA A 333 21.82 59.89 42.50
CA ALA A 333 21.98 59.47 43.90
C ALA A 333 22.98 60.35 44.65
N LYS A 334 24.10 60.72 44.03
CA LYS A 334 25.07 61.67 44.61
C LYS A 334 24.47 63.06 44.81
N MET A 335 23.71 63.58 43.86
CA MET A 335 23.02 64.87 44.02
C MET A 335 22.04 64.83 45.19
N VAL A 336 21.16 63.83 45.23
CA VAL A 336 20.18 63.64 46.33
C VAL A 336 20.90 63.52 47.68
N ALA A 337 21.97 62.73 47.77
CA ALA A 337 22.71 62.55 49.02
C ALA A 337 23.45 63.82 49.50
N LEU A 338 23.91 64.67 48.57
CA LEU A 338 24.60 65.92 48.91
C LEU A 338 23.66 67.08 49.18
N THR A 339 22.40 66.97 48.75
CA THR A 339 21.42 68.04 48.86
C THR A 339 21.17 68.49 50.31
N PRO A 340 20.98 67.59 51.32
CA PRO A 340 20.83 68.00 52.72
C PRO A 340 22.09 68.63 53.31
N MET A 341 23.27 68.12 52.94
CA MET A 341 24.55 68.69 53.39
C MET A 341 24.72 70.10 52.85
N ALA A 342 24.46 70.28 51.55
CA ALA A 342 24.52 71.57 50.90
C ALA A 342 23.53 72.54 51.57
N ASP A 343 22.25 72.15 51.73
CA ASP A 343 21.23 72.98 52.38
C ASP A 343 21.62 73.43 53.79
N SER A 344 22.14 72.52 54.62
CA SER A 344 22.64 72.84 55.96
C SER A 344 23.84 73.79 55.93
N GLU A 345 24.79 73.58 55.02
CA GLU A 345 25.94 74.47 54.86
C GLU A 345 25.54 75.86 54.38
N TYR A 346 24.55 75.98 53.48
CA TYR A 346 23.96 77.25 53.06
C TYR A 346 23.27 77.98 54.19
N GLN A 347 22.37 77.30 54.90
CA GLN A 347 21.65 77.90 56.02
C GLN A 347 22.63 78.42 57.05
N THR A 348 23.65 77.62 57.38
CA THR A 348 24.68 78.06 58.33
C THR A 348 25.52 79.23 57.78
N ARG A 349 25.85 79.27 56.49
CA ARG A 349 26.57 80.40 55.87
C ARG A 349 25.71 81.66 55.92
N ASP A 350 24.45 81.55 55.54
CA ASP A 350 23.50 82.66 55.53
C ASP A 350 23.22 83.19 56.94
N ASP A 351 23.02 82.32 57.93
CA ASP A 351 22.82 82.69 59.33
C ASP A 351 24.01 83.48 59.87
N HIS A 352 25.24 83.01 59.63
CA HIS A 352 26.45 83.72 60.04
C HIS A 352 26.63 85.06 59.30
N ILE A 353 26.37 85.10 57.99
CA ILE A 353 26.48 86.35 57.22
C ILE A 353 25.41 87.35 57.66
N LEU A 354 24.19 86.89 57.97
CA LEU A 354 23.13 87.73 58.52
C LEU A 354 23.48 88.26 59.91
N GLU A 355 24.04 87.42 60.78
CA GLU A 355 24.56 87.84 62.09
C GLU A 355 25.65 88.91 61.94
N MET A 356 26.61 88.67 61.04
CA MET A 356 27.66 89.62 60.71
C MET A 356 27.09 90.94 60.17
N ILE A 357 26.13 90.91 59.23
CA ILE A 357 25.47 92.11 58.70
C ILE A 357 24.71 92.86 59.81
N ARG A 358 24.05 92.15 60.73
CA ARG A 358 23.38 92.77 61.88
C ARG A 358 24.37 93.51 62.77
N GLU A 359 25.53 92.92 63.04
CA GLU A 359 26.59 93.58 63.81
C GLU A 359 27.21 94.77 63.06
N LEU A 360 27.45 94.65 61.75
CA LEU A 360 27.96 95.72 60.90
C LEU A 360 27.03 96.94 60.83
N ARG A 361 25.72 96.73 61.02
CA ARG A 361 24.72 97.81 61.09
C ARG A 361 24.74 98.57 62.42
N GLN A 362 25.44 98.06 63.44
CA GLN A 362 25.53 98.78 64.72
C GLN A 362 26.45 100.01 64.57
N PRO A 363 26.05 101.19 65.09
CA PRO A 363 26.79 102.46 64.91
C PRO A 363 28.26 102.43 65.38
N SER A 364 28.62 101.47 66.23
CA SER A 364 29.94 101.31 66.84
C SER A 364 30.90 100.38 66.07
N ALA A 365 30.44 99.69 65.02
CA ALA A 365 31.21 98.58 64.44
C ALA A 365 32.37 99.01 63.51
N LEU A 366 32.18 100.02 62.65
CA LEU A 366 33.15 100.36 61.58
C LEU A 366 33.36 101.87 61.30
N GLY A 367 32.77 102.77 62.08
CA GLY A 367 32.72 104.21 61.75
C GLY A 367 31.58 104.56 60.79
N THR A 368 31.56 105.78 60.23
CA THR A 368 30.48 106.29 59.38
C THR A 368 30.45 105.61 58.00
N LEU A 369 29.80 104.46 57.90
CA LEU A 369 29.32 103.89 56.63
C LEU A 369 28.32 104.85 55.98
N LEU A 370 28.38 104.98 54.64
CA LEU A 370 27.45 105.80 53.87
C LEU A 370 26.06 105.16 53.75
N SER A 371 26.01 103.83 53.78
CA SER A 371 24.78 103.05 53.62
C SER A 371 24.81 101.79 54.47
N ALA A 372 23.62 101.20 54.67
CA ALA A 372 23.55 99.85 55.22
C ALA A 372 24.32 98.86 54.33
N PRO A 373 24.98 97.83 54.92
CA PRO A 373 25.58 96.75 54.15
C PRO A 373 24.55 96.10 53.23
N LYS A 374 24.92 95.93 51.97
CA LYS A 374 24.14 95.19 50.96
C LYS A 374 24.74 93.82 50.78
N ASP A 375 23.93 92.78 50.85
CA ASP A 375 24.34 91.42 50.51
C ASP A 375 23.67 90.95 49.23
N GLU A 376 24.45 90.28 48.39
CA GLU A 376 24.00 89.69 47.15
C GLU A 376 24.74 88.38 46.90
N LEU A 377 24.18 87.51 46.07
CA LEU A 377 24.89 86.35 45.56
C LEU A 377 25.70 86.76 44.33
N ALA A 378 26.92 86.22 44.20
CA ALA A 378 27.76 86.46 43.02
C ALA A 378 27.07 85.99 41.72
N ASP A 379 26.27 84.92 41.81
CA ASP A 379 25.25 84.58 40.81
C ASP A 379 23.88 84.53 41.52
N PRO A 380 22.94 85.44 41.20
CA PRO A 380 21.61 85.49 41.81
C PRO A 380 20.81 84.19 41.65
N ASN A 381 21.13 83.36 40.66
CA ASN A 381 20.40 82.14 40.34
C ASN A 381 21.10 80.87 40.86
N ASP A 382 22.35 80.99 41.35
CA ASP A 382 23.08 79.86 41.91
C ASP A 382 23.30 80.07 43.42
N PRO A 383 22.54 79.38 44.29
CA PRO A 383 22.75 79.48 45.73
C PRO A 383 24.15 79.04 46.14
N LYS A 384 24.81 78.20 45.33
CA LYS A 384 26.21 77.75 45.52
C LYS A 384 27.25 78.84 45.29
N SER A 385 26.86 79.94 44.63
CA SER A 385 27.76 81.05 44.38
C SER A 385 28.19 81.72 45.69
N ALA A 386 29.33 82.41 45.65
CA ALA A 386 29.82 83.14 46.81
C ALA A 386 28.85 84.25 47.19
N LYS A 387 28.68 84.49 48.48
CA LYS A 387 27.88 85.61 48.98
C LYS A 387 28.78 86.83 49.10
N ILE A 388 28.38 87.94 48.50
CA ILE A 388 29.13 89.19 48.47
C ILE A 388 28.44 90.18 49.39
N VAL A 389 29.18 90.72 50.36
CA VAL A 389 28.72 91.81 51.22
C VAL A 389 29.45 93.08 50.83
N THR A 390 28.72 94.08 50.35
CA THR A 390 29.26 95.37 49.94
C THR A 390 29.07 96.41 51.04
N LEU A 391 30.17 97.06 51.42
CA LEU A 391 30.24 98.16 52.37
C LEU A 391 30.62 99.46 51.65
N GLU A 392 29.80 100.49 51.79
CA GLU A 392 30.02 101.80 51.17
C GLU A 392 30.58 102.80 52.19
N PHE A 393 31.74 103.39 51.89
CA PHE A 393 32.43 104.41 52.67
C PHE A 393 32.51 105.72 51.87
N GLN A 394 32.76 106.85 52.55
CA GLN A 394 32.98 108.14 51.87
C GLN A 394 34.10 108.09 50.83
N SER A 395 35.13 107.28 51.09
CA SER A 395 36.30 107.15 50.24
C SER A 395 36.16 106.07 49.16
N GLY A 396 35.09 105.28 49.09
CA GLY A 396 34.98 104.16 48.15
C GLY A 396 34.15 103.00 48.71
N ARG A 397 34.24 101.81 48.12
CA ARG A 397 33.51 100.61 48.59
C ARG A 397 34.44 99.41 48.80
N VAL A 398 34.13 98.60 49.80
CA VAL A 398 34.80 97.33 50.08
C VAL A 398 33.80 96.21 49.88
N GLN A 399 34.15 95.22 49.07
CA GLN A 399 33.37 94.00 48.87
C GLN A 399 34.03 92.85 49.61
N ILE A 400 33.25 92.11 50.40
CA ILE A 400 33.70 90.93 51.12
C ILE A 400 33.03 89.72 50.47
N THR A 401 33.82 88.79 49.96
CA THR A 401 33.33 87.59 49.29
C THR A 401 33.47 86.38 50.21
N PHE A 402 32.34 85.73 50.48
CA PHE A 402 32.23 84.53 51.28
C PHE A 402 31.94 83.32 50.37
N PRO A 403 32.97 82.49 50.05
CA PRO A 403 32.74 81.24 49.35
C PRO A 403 31.85 80.32 50.20
N LEU A 404 31.22 79.36 49.53
CA LEU A 404 30.45 78.34 50.23
C LEU A 404 31.33 77.44 51.10
N ASP A 405 32.48 77.05 50.56
CA ASP A 405 33.38 76.14 51.25
C ASP A 405 34.11 76.89 52.38
N ARG A 406 33.88 76.47 53.62
CA ARG A 406 34.47 77.08 54.81
C ARG A 406 35.99 76.95 54.86
N THR A 407 36.58 76.06 54.05
CA THR A 407 38.03 75.89 53.98
C THR A 407 38.74 77.02 53.21
N GLU A 408 38.03 77.73 52.33
CA GLU A 408 38.62 78.74 51.45
C GLU A 408 38.74 80.15 52.09
N GLY A 409 38.19 80.35 53.31
CA GLY A 409 38.22 81.65 54.00
C GLY A 409 37.34 82.70 53.32
N PHE A 410 37.55 83.99 53.59
CA PHE A 410 36.88 85.11 52.91
C PHE A 410 37.90 85.96 52.17
N SER A 411 37.50 86.61 51.08
CA SER A 411 38.32 87.62 50.38
C SER A 411 37.72 89.01 50.52
N MET A 412 38.56 90.04 50.40
CA MET A 412 38.12 91.44 50.43
C MET A 412 38.73 92.20 49.25
N ASP A 413 37.91 92.95 48.54
CA ASP A 413 38.29 93.73 47.37
C ASP A 413 37.81 95.19 47.50
N GLY A 414 38.69 96.14 47.21
CA GLY A 414 38.44 97.57 47.36
C GLY A 414 38.23 98.24 46.00
N PHE A 415 37.20 99.06 45.88
CA PHE A 415 36.85 99.74 44.63
C PHE A 415 36.55 101.22 44.86
N GLY A 416 37.02 102.09 43.96
CA GLY A 416 36.68 103.52 43.97
C GLY A 416 37.44 104.38 44.99
N HIS A 417 38.47 103.84 45.64
CA HIS A 417 39.35 104.61 46.53
C HIS A 417 40.32 105.49 45.75
N SER A 418 40.52 106.74 46.21
CA SER A 418 41.37 107.69 45.49
C SER A 418 42.88 107.44 45.70
N SER A 419 43.22 106.65 46.74
CA SER A 419 44.58 106.18 46.99
C SER A 419 44.61 104.84 47.74
N ASP A 420 45.73 104.13 47.64
CA ASP A 420 45.98 102.90 48.41
C ASP A 420 45.89 103.12 49.92
N ARG A 421 46.26 104.32 50.38
CA ARG A 421 46.17 104.71 51.79
C ARG A 421 44.72 104.78 52.27
N GLU A 422 43.82 105.35 51.46
CA GLU A 422 42.39 105.41 51.76
C GLU A 422 41.74 104.02 51.72
N CYS A 423 42.15 103.19 50.76
CA CYS A 423 41.73 101.79 50.69
C CYS A 423 42.14 101.02 51.96
N GLY A 424 43.42 101.12 52.37
CA GLY A 424 43.92 100.48 53.59
C GLY A 424 43.22 100.95 54.88
N GLN A 425 42.85 102.24 54.94
CA GLN A 425 42.08 102.79 56.07
C GLN A 425 40.65 102.25 56.15
N ALA A 426 40.00 101.96 55.01
CA ALA A 426 38.70 101.31 54.98
C ALA A 426 38.79 99.80 55.27
N PHE A 427 39.85 99.13 54.81
CA PHE A 427 40.05 97.69 54.99
C PHE A 427 40.35 97.27 56.43
N LEU A 428 41.19 98.02 57.14
CA LEU A 428 41.68 97.65 58.47
C LEU A 428 40.56 97.44 59.51
N PRO A 429 39.56 98.34 59.63
CA PRO A 429 38.41 98.12 60.52
C PRO A 429 37.60 96.89 60.12
N VAL A 430 37.34 96.71 58.82
CA VAL A 430 36.56 95.58 58.28
C VAL A 430 37.27 94.26 58.58
N GLN A 431 38.57 94.18 58.35
CA GLN A 431 39.37 93.00 58.64
C GLN A 431 39.36 92.63 60.13
N ARG A 432 39.57 93.62 61.02
CA ARG A 432 39.54 93.41 62.48
C ARG A 432 38.17 92.97 62.98
N PHE A 433 37.12 93.50 62.37
CA PHE A 433 35.76 93.09 62.67
C PHE A 433 35.52 91.64 62.24
N LEU A 434 35.90 91.28 61.01
CA LEU A 434 35.74 89.92 60.50
C LEU A 434 36.49 88.89 61.34
N GLN A 435 37.69 89.20 61.85
CA GLN A 435 38.46 88.34 62.74
C GLN A 435 37.73 87.91 64.03
N ARG A 436 36.64 88.58 64.42
CA ARG A 436 35.80 88.19 65.56
C ARG A 436 34.88 87.00 65.25
N PHE A 437 34.66 86.69 63.97
CA PHE A 437 33.81 85.60 63.54
C PHE A 437 34.65 84.33 63.30
N PRO A 438 34.26 83.17 63.85
CA PRO A 438 35.05 81.94 63.79
C PRO A 438 35.24 81.38 62.36
N MET A 439 34.50 81.89 61.37
CA MET A 439 34.59 81.52 59.94
C MET A 439 35.77 82.18 59.20
N THR A 440 36.58 83.01 59.86
CA THR A 440 37.47 83.98 59.19
C THR A 440 38.96 83.64 59.33
N ARG A 441 39.43 82.58 58.68
CA ARG A 441 40.87 82.51 58.34
C ARG A 441 41.14 83.50 57.21
N SER A 442 41.74 84.65 57.51
CA SER A 442 42.00 85.67 56.50
C SER A 442 43.13 85.22 55.56
N ALA A 443 42.81 84.97 54.28
CA ALA A 443 43.80 85.02 53.21
C ALA A 443 43.91 86.48 52.75
N CYS A 444 44.73 87.29 53.41
CA CYS A 444 45.02 88.64 52.90
C CYS A 444 45.85 88.51 51.62
N GLY A 445 45.18 88.61 50.46
CA GLY A 445 45.82 88.69 49.16
C GLY A 445 46.40 90.08 48.92
N ALA A 446 47.74 90.18 48.86
CA ALA A 446 48.39 91.31 48.21
C ALA A 446 48.11 91.28 46.70
N ALA A 447 48.13 92.46 46.10
CA ALA A 447 47.82 92.74 44.70
C ALA A 447 48.34 91.70 43.67
N ARG A 448 47.46 91.36 42.72
CA ARG A 448 47.67 90.67 41.42
C ARG A 448 47.99 89.16 41.44
N ARG A 449 46.95 88.39 41.05
CA ARG A 449 46.91 87.11 40.27
C ARG A 449 47.90 85.99 40.63
N ILE A 450 47.36 84.85 41.09
CA ILE A 450 47.31 83.50 40.46
C ILE A 450 46.28 82.69 41.28
N PRO A 451 45.36 81.91 40.67
CA PRO A 451 44.36 81.17 41.43
C PRO A 451 45.00 79.94 42.09
N THR A 452 45.10 79.94 43.42
CA THR A 452 45.29 78.69 44.17
C THR A 452 43.97 77.95 44.19
N VAL A 453 43.84 76.94 43.32
CA VAL A 453 42.76 75.95 43.38
C VAL A 453 43.06 75.03 44.57
N SER A 454 42.68 75.43 45.78
CA SER A 454 42.39 74.46 46.84
C SER A 454 40.93 74.09 46.70
N GLY A 455 40.62 73.19 45.74
CA GLY A 455 39.26 72.70 45.58
C GLY A 455 38.82 72.05 46.90
N GLY A 456 37.97 72.75 47.65
CA GLY A 456 37.49 72.26 48.92
C GLY A 456 36.61 71.01 48.79
N TYR A 457 36.23 70.42 49.92
CA TYR A 457 35.61 69.10 49.97
C TYR A 457 34.30 69.01 49.17
N LEU A 458 33.46 70.05 49.22
CA LEU A 458 32.25 70.14 48.41
C LEU A 458 32.58 70.31 46.93
N GLN A 459 33.57 71.13 46.60
CA GLN A 459 33.99 71.36 45.22
C GLN A 459 34.53 70.08 44.55
N ASN A 460 35.26 69.24 45.30
CA ASN A 460 35.72 67.93 44.82
C ASN A 460 34.57 66.95 44.60
N ARG A 461 33.53 66.98 45.46
CA ARG A 461 32.33 66.16 45.28
C ARG A 461 31.45 66.66 44.13
N LEU A 462 31.33 67.97 43.94
CA LEU A 462 30.68 68.58 42.76
C LEU A 462 31.41 68.21 41.47
N ASN A 463 32.74 68.23 41.47
CA ASN A 463 33.55 67.81 40.34
C ASN A 463 33.48 66.29 40.08
N SER A 464 33.19 65.48 41.10
CA SER A 464 32.90 64.04 40.96
C SER A 464 31.56 63.83 40.25
N ILE A 465 30.49 64.51 40.67
CA ILE A 465 29.19 64.49 39.97
C ILE A 465 29.36 64.92 38.51
N ARG A 466 30.08 66.02 38.26
CA ARG A 466 30.36 66.48 36.89
C ARG A 466 31.14 65.45 36.08
N ARG A 467 32.02 64.66 36.69
CA ARG A 467 32.75 63.57 36.02
C ARG A 467 31.83 62.43 35.65
N ASP A 468 30.95 62.00 36.55
CA ASP A 468 30.00 60.92 36.26
C ASP A 468 28.96 61.32 35.21
N LEU A 469 28.64 62.62 35.14
CA LEU A 469 27.71 63.19 34.16
C LEU A 469 28.40 63.71 32.88
N ARG A 470 29.73 63.62 32.75
CA ARG A 470 30.46 64.13 31.56
C ARG A 470 30.06 63.42 30.28
N HIS A 471 29.68 62.15 30.38
CA HIS A 471 29.28 61.32 29.25
C HIS A 471 27.90 61.69 28.67
N LEU A 472 27.20 62.67 29.25
CA LEU A 472 25.92 63.17 28.72
C LEU A 472 26.09 64.29 27.67
N GLN A 473 27.33 64.65 27.30
CA GLN A 473 27.63 65.71 26.31
C GLN A 473 28.14 65.21 24.96
N ASP A 474 28.60 63.97 24.89
CA ASP A 474 28.98 63.26 23.66
C ASP A 474 27.82 62.36 23.24
#